data_AF-A0A5C6YYC0-F1
#
_entry.id   AF-A0A5C6YYC0-F1
#
_cell.length_a   1.000
_cell.length_b   1.000
_cell.length_c   1.000
_cell.angle_alpha   90.00
_cell.angle_beta   90.00
_cell.angle_gamma   90.00
#
_symmetry.space_group_name_H-M   'P 1'
#
loop_
_entity.id
_entity.type
_entity.pdbx_description
1 polymer ?
#
loop_
_entity_poly.entity_id
_entity_poly.type
_entity_poly.pdbx_seq_one_letter_code
_entity_poly.pdbx_strand_id
1 'polypeptide(L)'
;MKNSYSSLSVAIADLQDHGFNEDFNLVGEGIESKTLKKQWKAGELDVIKFYRFEGMTDPGDNTILYLIEAHDGTKGLLVDAYGADQGEISPEMIKKLTIHYDE
;
A
#
# COMPACT_ATOMS: atom_id res chain seq x y z
N MET A 1 20.66 1.39 11.03
CA MET A 1 19.22 1.65 10.85
C MET A 1 18.57 0.31 10.54
N LYS A 2 17.61 -0.17 11.35
CA LYS A 2 16.87 -1.39 11.01
C LYS A 2 15.91 -1.00 9.89
N ASN A 3 16.32 -1.17 8.64
CA ASN A 3 15.58 -0.71 7.47
C ASN A 3 14.39 -1.62 7.10
N SER A 4 14.07 -2.61 7.93
CA SER A 4 13.02 -3.59 7.66
C SER A 4 12.36 -4.02 8.97
N TYR A 5 11.03 -4.11 8.94
CA TYR A 5 10.25 -4.67 10.03
C TYR A 5 10.37 -6.20 10.04
N SER A 6 10.20 -6.80 11.22
CA SER A 6 10.29 -8.26 11.40
C SER A 6 9.13 -9.01 10.74
N SER A 7 7.97 -8.37 10.63
CA SER A 7 6.78 -8.92 9.99
C SER A 7 5.83 -7.78 9.58
N LEU A 8 4.90 -8.09 8.67
CA LEU A 8 3.87 -7.17 8.21
C LEU A 8 3.07 -6.56 9.37
N SER A 9 2.65 -7.41 10.32
CA SER A 9 1.84 -6.97 11.48
C SER A 9 2.60 -5.98 12.37
N VAL A 10 3.91 -6.15 12.54
CA VAL A 10 4.75 -5.22 13.31
C VAL A 10 4.86 -3.88 12.59
N ALA A 11 5.03 -3.91 11.27
CA ALA A 11 5.07 -2.70 10.45
C ALA A 11 3.76 -1.92 10.54
N ILE A 12 2.63 -2.59 10.36
CA ILE A 12 1.30 -1.95 10.43
C ILE A 12 1.10 -1.29 11.80
N ALA A 13 1.37 -2.01 12.89
CA ALA A 13 1.19 -1.47 14.24
C ALA A 13 2.04 -0.23 14.51
N ASP A 14 3.31 -0.26 14.09
CA ASP A 14 4.24 0.88 14.21
C ASP A 14 3.77 2.07 13.35
N LEU A 15 3.38 1.82 12.10
CA LEU A 15 2.93 2.87 11.18
C LEU A 15 1.60 3.52 11.61
N GLN A 16 0.71 2.74 12.23
CA GLN A 16 -0.52 3.26 12.83
C GLN A 16 -0.24 4.20 14.00
N ASP A 17 0.81 3.95 14.80
CA ASP A 17 1.28 4.88 15.85
C ASP A 17 1.86 6.16 15.22
N HIS A 18 2.48 6.04 14.04
CA HIS A 18 3.00 7.15 13.24
C HIS A 18 1.94 7.95 12.44
N GLY A 19 0.65 7.63 12.58
CA GLY A 19 -0.45 8.38 11.95
C GLY A 19 -0.98 7.80 10.63
N PHE A 20 -0.52 6.61 10.21
CA PHE A 20 -1.09 5.88 9.06
C PHE A 20 -2.21 4.96 9.52
N ASN A 21 -3.33 5.56 9.93
CA ASN A 21 -4.42 4.85 10.58
C ASN A 21 -5.45 4.28 9.60
N GLU A 22 -5.47 4.78 8.36
CA GLU A 22 -6.43 4.32 7.36
C GLU A 22 -6.00 3.03 6.68
N ASP A 23 -6.99 2.18 6.43
CA ASP A 23 -6.85 0.97 5.61
C ASP A 23 -7.32 1.29 4.19
N PHE A 24 -6.39 1.22 3.25
CA PHE A 24 -6.66 1.43 1.84
C PHE A 24 -6.77 0.10 1.12
N ASN A 25 -7.76 0.03 0.24
CA ASN A 25 -7.97 -1.09 -0.65
C ASN A 25 -7.70 -0.61 -2.08
N LEU A 26 -7.01 -1.43 -2.86
CA LEU A 26 -6.73 -1.14 -4.26
C LEU A 26 -8.02 -1.25 -5.07
N VAL A 27 -8.29 -0.26 -5.91
CA VAL A 27 -9.43 -0.25 -6.84
C VAL A 27 -8.97 0.14 -8.23
N GLY A 28 -9.84 -0.02 -9.23
CA GLY A 28 -9.43 0.13 -10.62
C GLY A 28 -8.75 1.46 -10.96
N GLU A 29 -9.27 2.60 -10.52
CA GLU A 29 -8.67 3.92 -10.82
C GLU A 29 -7.74 4.47 -9.70
N GLY A 30 -7.51 3.74 -8.61
CA GLY A 30 -6.76 4.25 -7.46
C GLY A 30 -6.94 3.43 -6.19
N ILE A 31 -7.32 4.07 -5.09
CA ILE A 31 -7.57 3.41 -3.79
C ILE A 31 -8.91 3.83 -3.18
N GLU A 32 -9.45 2.98 -2.33
CA GLU A 32 -10.60 3.31 -1.49
C GLU A 32 -10.33 3.08 -0.01
N SER A 33 -11.01 3.87 0.83
CA SER A 33 -11.18 3.58 2.25
C SER A 33 -12.65 3.25 2.50
N LYS A 34 -12.87 2.04 3.02
CA LYS A 34 -14.20 1.60 3.48
C LYS A 34 -14.62 2.34 4.76
N THR A 35 -13.66 2.73 5.58
CA THR A 35 -13.89 3.48 6.83
C THR A 35 -14.41 4.88 6.52
N LEU A 36 -13.73 5.59 5.62
CA LEU A 36 -14.11 6.95 5.21
C LEU A 36 -15.18 6.98 4.13
N LYS A 37 -15.52 5.81 3.54
CA LYS A 37 -16.42 5.67 2.39
C LYS A 37 -16.05 6.63 1.26
N LYS A 38 -14.75 6.72 1.01
CA LYS A 38 -14.14 7.65 0.06
C LYS A 38 -13.17 6.90 -0.83
N GLN A 39 -13.05 7.38 -2.07
CA GLN A 39 -12.12 6.87 -3.06
C GLN A 39 -11.21 8.01 -3.51
N TRP A 40 -9.97 7.67 -3.83
CA TRP A 40 -8.96 8.57 -4.37
C TRP A 40 -8.42 7.97 -5.64
N LYS A 41 -8.30 8.79 -6.69
CA LYS A 41 -7.64 8.37 -7.92
C LYS A 41 -6.13 8.34 -7.74
N ALA A 42 -5.44 7.62 -8.62
CA ALA A 42 -3.96 7.55 -8.62
C ALA A 42 -3.27 8.93 -8.66
N GLY A 43 -3.92 9.96 -9.23
CA GLY A 43 -3.41 11.34 -9.26
C GLY A 43 -3.71 12.18 -8.01
N GLU A 44 -4.44 11.64 -7.03
CA GLU A 44 -4.83 12.32 -5.78
C GLU A 44 -4.07 11.78 -4.56
N LEU A 45 -3.07 10.92 -4.80
CA LEU A 45 -2.31 10.22 -3.78
C LEU A 45 -0.85 10.08 -4.16
N ASP A 46 0.00 9.99 -3.14
CA ASP A 46 1.43 9.73 -3.25
C ASP A 46 1.83 8.55 -2.39
N VAL A 47 2.64 7.66 -2.97
CA VAL A 47 3.28 6.57 -2.25
C VAL A 47 4.52 7.12 -1.58
N ILE A 48 4.48 7.20 -0.26
CA ILE A 48 5.57 7.75 0.56
C ILE A 48 6.69 6.74 0.72
N LYS A 49 6.34 5.47 0.93
CA LYS A 49 7.29 4.38 1.13
C LYS A 49 6.61 3.05 0.89
N PHE A 50 7.39 2.01 0.66
CA PHE A 50 6.90 0.63 0.67
C PHE A 50 7.83 -0.27 1.48
N TYR A 51 7.27 -1.38 1.96
CA TYR A 51 7.98 -2.46 2.63
C TYR A 51 7.56 -3.78 2.03
N ARG A 52 8.53 -4.57 1.58
CA ARG A 52 8.29 -5.92 1.08
C ARG A 52 8.46 -6.92 2.21
N PHE A 53 7.50 -7.83 2.32
CA PHE A 53 7.48 -8.94 3.26
C PHE A 53 7.36 -10.24 2.48
N GLU A 54 8.15 -11.23 2.87
CA GLU A 54 7.94 -12.61 2.41
C GLU A 54 6.71 -13.17 3.15
N GLY A 55 5.79 -13.75 2.39
CA GLY A 55 4.56 -14.32 2.90
C GLY A 55 4.84 -15.46 3.88
N MET A 56 4.00 -15.58 4.91
CA MET A 56 4.10 -16.69 5.86
C MET A 56 3.73 -18.04 5.24
N THR A 57 3.00 -18.03 4.12
CA THR A 57 2.37 -19.23 3.54
C THR A 57 3.24 -19.87 2.47
N ASP A 58 3.85 -19.08 1.58
CA ASP A 58 4.67 -19.58 0.48
C ASP A 58 5.88 -18.66 0.27
N PRO A 59 7.10 -19.18 0.12
CA PRO A 59 8.29 -18.37 -0.19
C PRO A 59 8.20 -17.62 -1.52
N GLY A 60 7.21 -17.94 -2.38
CA GLY A 60 6.88 -17.16 -3.57
C GLY A 60 5.91 -16.00 -3.33
N ASP A 61 5.10 -16.06 -2.27
CA ASP A 61 4.13 -15.01 -1.92
C ASP A 61 4.87 -13.81 -1.36
N ASN A 62 4.82 -12.70 -2.06
CA ASN A 62 5.41 -11.45 -1.59
C ASN A 62 4.28 -10.48 -1.32
N THR A 63 4.24 -9.96 -0.09
CA THR A 63 3.32 -8.89 0.27
C THR A 63 4.08 -7.58 0.29
N ILE A 64 3.54 -6.56 -0.36
CA ILE A 64 4.08 -5.21 -0.33
C ILE A 64 3.12 -4.34 0.47
N LEU A 65 3.64 -3.72 1.53
CA LEU A 65 2.93 -2.71 2.30
C LEU A 65 3.33 -1.34 1.78
N TYR A 66 2.40 -0.61 1.19
CA TYR A 66 2.59 0.76 0.75
C TYR A 66 2.06 1.74 1.80
N LEU A 67 2.82 2.79 2.08
CA LEU A 67 2.41 3.94 2.87
C LEU A 67 1.94 5.00 1.88
N ILE A 68 0.68 5.39 1.99
CA ILE A 68 0.06 6.33 1.06
C ILE A 68 -0.40 7.56 1.81
N GLU A 69 -0.13 8.72 1.23
CA GLU A 69 -0.68 10.01 1.64
C GLU A 69 -1.54 10.54 0.50
N ALA A 70 -2.82 10.78 0.79
CA ALA A 70 -3.71 11.49 -0.12
C ALA A 70 -3.47 13.00 -0.04
N HIS A 71 -3.74 13.72 -1.13
CA HIS A 71 -3.56 15.18 -1.19
C HIS A 71 -4.46 15.95 -0.20
N ASP A 72 -5.52 15.34 0.31
CA ASP A 72 -6.35 15.95 1.37
C ASP A 72 -5.75 15.80 2.78
N GLY A 73 -4.60 15.13 2.91
CA GLY A 73 -3.90 14.88 4.16
C GLY A 73 -4.23 13.53 4.81
N THR A 74 -5.16 12.76 4.25
CA THR A 74 -5.45 11.39 4.73
C THR A 74 -4.24 10.48 4.53
N LYS A 75 -3.86 9.75 5.58
CA LYS A 75 -2.70 8.84 5.58
C LYS A 75 -3.15 7.43 5.94
N GLY A 76 -2.66 6.47 5.18
CA GLY A 76 -3.03 5.09 5.37
C GLY A 76 -2.08 4.11 4.73
N LEU A 77 -2.45 2.85 4.87
CA LEU A 77 -1.66 1.69 4.47
C LEU A 77 -2.42 0.92 3.41
N LEU A 78 -1.73 0.54 2.34
CA LEU A 78 -2.24 -0.36 1.33
C LEU A 78 -1.42 -1.66 1.37
N VAL A 79 -2.09 -2.78 1.59
CA VAL A 79 -1.47 -4.11 1.56
C VAL A 79 -1.75 -4.75 0.21
N ASP A 80 -0.70 -4.97 -0.57
CA ASP A 80 -0.75 -5.67 -1.86
C ASP A 80 -0.14 -7.07 -1.70
N ALA A 81 -1.00 -8.09 -1.65
CA ALA A 81 -0.57 -9.48 -1.71
C ALA A 81 -0.43 -9.85 -3.19
N TYR A 82 0.79 -9.74 -3.72
CA TYR A 82 1.11 -9.93 -5.13
C TYR A 82 0.61 -11.31 -5.60
N GLY A 83 -0.52 -11.35 -6.33
CA GLY A 83 -1.13 -12.61 -6.77
C GLY A 83 -2.62 -12.58 -7.08
N ALA A 84 -3.37 -11.57 -6.59
CA ALA A 84 -4.79 -11.43 -6.89
C ALA A 84 -5.00 -10.48 -8.08
N ASP A 85 -5.22 -11.06 -9.26
CA ASP A 85 -5.94 -10.48 -10.41
C ASP A 85 -5.75 -8.95 -10.63
N GLN A 86 -4.68 -8.57 -11.35
CA GLN A 86 -4.47 -7.20 -11.83
C GLN A 86 -5.45 -6.79 -12.95
N GLY A 87 -6.55 -7.54 -13.14
CA GLY A 87 -7.42 -7.44 -14.31
C GLY A 87 -8.16 -6.12 -14.48
N GLU A 88 -8.21 -5.28 -13.44
CA GLU A 88 -9.01 -4.05 -13.46
C GLU A 88 -8.25 -2.79 -13.00
N ILE A 89 -6.93 -2.87 -12.78
CA ILE A 89 -6.15 -1.72 -12.30
C ILE A 89 -5.68 -0.85 -13.46
N SER A 90 -5.90 0.45 -13.34
CA SER A 90 -5.53 1.45 -14.33
C SER A 90 -4.02 1.54 -14.47
N PRO A 91 -3.49 1.77 -15.69
CA PRO A 91 -2.06 1.84 -15.94
C PRO A 91 -1.36 2.95 -15.12
N GLU A 92 -2.08 4.02 -14.78
CA GLU A 92 -1.57 5.08 -13.91
C GLU A 92 -1.30 4.58 -12.48
N MET A 93 -2.20 3.76 -11.94
CA MET A 93 -2.05 3.20 -10.60
C MET A 93 -0.93 2.16 -10.59
N ILE A 94 -0.86 1.29 -11.61
CA ILE A 94 0.26 0.35 -11.78
C ILE A 94 1.59 1.09 -11.82
N LYS A 95 1.66 2.18 -12.60
CA LYS A 95 2.87 3.01 -12.70
C LYS A 95 3.24 3.63 -11.34
N LYS A 96 2.27 4.17 -10.59
CA LYS A 96 2.51 4.70 -9.23
C LYS A 96 3.06 3.63 -8.28
N LEU A 97 2.57 2.40 -8.34
CA LEU A 97 3.06 1.30 -7.49
C LEU A 97 4.43 0.76 -7.97
N THR A 98 4.66 0.70 -9.29
CA THR A 98 5.86 0.10 -9.91
C THR A 98 7.08 1.03 -9.87
N ILE A 99 6.90 2.36 -10.01
CA ILE A 99 8.03 3.32 -10.06
C ILE A 99 8.94 3.21 -8.84
N HIS A 100 8.42 2.79 -7.69
CA HIS A 100 9.20 2.70 -6.47
C HIS A 100 10.03 1.41 -6.36
N TYR A 101 9.97 0.48 -7.32
CA TYR A 101 10.67 -0.81 -7.26
C TYR A 101 12.13 -0.77 -7.77
N ASP A 102 12.59 0.35 -8.33
CA ASP A 102 13.89 0.47 -9.02
C ASP A 102 15.00 1.15 -8.18
N GLU A 103 15.00 0.98 -6.85
CA GLU A 103 16.09 1.46 -5.97
C GLU A 103 16.77 0.34 -5.17
#